data_AF-A0AAW0MDM7-F1
#
_entry.id   AF-A0AAW0MDM7-F1
#
_cell.length_a   1.000
_cell.length_b   1.000
_cell.length_c   1.000
_cell.angle_alpha   90.00
_cell.angle_beta   90.00
_cell.angle_gamma   90.00
#
_symmetry.space_group_name_H-M   'P 1'
#
loop_
_entity.id
_entity.type
_entity.pdbx_description
1 polymer ?
#
loop_
_entity_poly.entity_id
_entity_poly.type
_entity_poly.pdbx_seq_one_letter_code
_entity_poly.pdbx_strand_id
1 'polypeptide(L)'
;MNKQQTKACTDSIPTMLNLHKRKIVPSSVCSLCHAGEQLVLHALWFCQDICSVWSSCFTSLPSEFYRVSSFRDLLELVFCSSLNAEVFVMTCWSIWSRRNKLRVGEVVWPLNKIVGVAWRQLQENSRSGCESGVREAL
;
A
#
# COMPACT_ATOMS: atom_id res chain seq x y z
N MET A 1 -0.57 26.58 -13.39
CA MET A 1 -1.67 25.66 -13.75
C MET A 1 -1.81 24.57 -12.68
N ASN A 2 -3.00 24.54 -12.07
CA ASN A 2 -3.69 23.42 -11.40
C ASN A 2 -3.03 22.70 -10.19
N LYS A 3 -3.15 23.33 -9.02
CA LYS A 3 -2.91 22.72 -7.68
C LYS A 3 -4.08 21.85 -7.18
N GLN A 4 -5.10 21.58 -8.00
CA GLN A 4 -6.37 20.97 -7.54
C GLN A 4 -6.45 19.44 -7.68
N GLN A 5 -5.54 18.78 -8.42
CA GLN A 5 -5.66 17.34 -8.70
C GLN A 5 -5.01 16.41 -7.67
N THR A 6 -4.18 16.92 -6.75
CA THR A 6 -3.40 16.05 -5.84
C THR A 6 -4.09 15.72 -4.52
N LYS A 7 -5.08 16.49 -4.05
CA LYS A 7 -5.77 16.18 -2.78
C LYS A 7 -6.65 14.93 -2.85
N ALA A 8 -7.34 14.72 -3.97
CA ALA A 8 -8.31 13.63 -4.10
C ALA A 8 -7.65 12.23 -4.07
N CYS A 9 -6.41 12.07 -4.50
CA CYS A 9 -5.76 10.75 -4.54
C CYS A 9 -5.01 10.41 -3.25
N THR A 10 -4.37 11.38 -2.58
CA THR A 10 -3.60 11.11 -1.35
C THR A 10 -4.43 11.15 -0.07
N ASP A 11 -5.46 12.00 -0.01
CA ASP A 11 -6.30 12.12 1.20
C ASP A 11 -7.40 11.04 1.26
N SER A 12 -7.64 10.32 0.15
CA SER A 12 -8.64 9.25 0.05
C SER A 12 -8.18 7.94 0.67
N ILE A 13 -6.86 7.72 0.76
CA ILE A 13 -6.33 6.57 1.48
C ILE A 13 -6.51 6.83 2.99
N PRO A 14 -7.31 6.02 3.72
CA PRO A 14 -7.44 6.12 5.15
C PRO A 14 -6.09 5.79 5.80
N THR A 15 -5.33 6.83 6.11
CA THR A 15 -4.15 6.79 6.96
C THR A 15 -4.48 7.43 8.30
N MET A 16 -3.74 7.13 9.37
CA MET A 16 -3.98 7.80 10.66
C MET A 16 -3.84 9.32 10.53
N LEU A 17 -2.91 9.84 9.69
CA LEU A 17 -2.85 11.27 9.43
C LEU A 17 -4.12 11.82 8.78
N ASN A 18 -4.61 11.19 7.70
CA ASN A 18 -5.80 11.67 7.00
C ASN A 18 -7.05 11.58 7.88
N LEU A 19 -7.12 10.57 8.74
CA LEU A 19 -8.22 10.39 9.68
C LEU A 19 -8.14 11.35 10.87
N HIS A 20 -6.92 11.67 11.34
CA HIS A 20 -6.70 12.72 12.34
C HIS A 20 -7.07 14.10 11.80
N LYS A 21 -6.67 14.43 10.56
CA LYS A 21 -7.11 15.67 9.86
C LYS A 21 -8.64 15.76 9.75
N ARG A 22 -9.32 14.62 9.59
CA ARG A 22 -10.79 14.51 9.56
C ARG A 22 -11.43 14.39 10.96
N LYS A 23 -10.65 14.47 12.04
CA LYS A 23 -11.09 14.32 13.45
C LYS A 23 -11.77 12.99 13.78
N ILE A 24 -11.44 11.93 13.04
CA ILE A 24 -11.97 10.57 13.25
C ILE A 24 -11.14 9.79 14.27
N VAL A 25 -9.83 10.05 14.35
CA VAL A 25 -8.93 9.46 15.34
C VAL A 25 -8.23 10.54 16.15
N PRO A 26 -7.83 10.26 17.40
CA PRO A 26 -7.20 11.23 18.28
C PRO A 26 -5.71 11.48 17.97
N SER A 27 -5.08 10.67 17.10
CA SER A 27 -3.65 10.77 16.81
C SER A 27 -3.34 10.38 15.36
N SER A 28 -2.34 11.04 14.77
CA SER A 28 -1.74 10.71 13.48
C SER A 28 -0.72 9.57 13.57
N VAL A 29 -0.33 9.12 14.77
CA VAL A 29 0.73 8.13 14.98
C VAL A 29 0.34 6.74 14.45
N CYS A 30 1.31 6.03 13.89
CA CYS A 30 1.15 4.67 13.39
C CYS A 30 0.77 3.70 14.52
N SER A 31 -0.34 2.99 14.35
CA SER A 31 -0.85 2.02 15.32
C SER A 31 -0.08 0.69 15.35
N LEU A 32 0.93 0.51 14.48
CA LEU A 32 1.79 -0.67 14.46
C LEU A 32 3.11 -0.39 15.19
N CYS A 33 3.87 0.59 14.71
CA CYS A 33 5.21 0.86 15.24
C CYS A 33 5.25 1.89 16.37
N HIS A 34 4.14 2.61 16.59
CA HIS A 34 4.01 3.65 17.62
C HIS A 34 5.04 4.79 17.56
N ALA A 35 5.82 4.91 16.48
CA ALA A 35 6.99 5.79 16.43
C ALA A 35 6.88 6.95 15.43
N GLY A 36 5.98 6.90 14.44
CA GLY A 36 5.90 7.92 13.39
C GLY A 36 4.48 8.31 13.02
N GLU A 37 4.29 9.54 12.54
CA GLU A 37 3.04 9.93 11.88
C GLU A 37 2.79 9.01 10.69
N GLN A 38 1.60 8.41 10.65
CA GLN A 38 1.21 7.50 9.59
C GLN A 38 0.79 8.30 8.35
N LEU A 39 1.78 8.75 7.59
CA LEU A 39 1.64 9.16 6.19
C LEU A 39 1.37 7.95 5.31
N VAL A 40 0.87 8.14 4.08
CA VAL A 40 0.70 7.05 3.10
C VAL A 40 2.01 6.30 2.88
N LEU A 41 3.12 7.03 2.71
CA LEU A 41 4.44 6.44 2.53
C LEU A 41 4.92 5.66 3.75
N HIS A 42 4.70 6.16 4.97
CA HIS A 42 5.00 5.41 6.18
C HIS A 42 4.09 4.18 6.32
N ALA A 43 2.82 4.30 5.96
CA ALA A 43 1.85 3.23 6.07
C ALA A 43 2.16 2.05 5.15
N LEU A 44 2.67 2.33 3.96
CA LEU A 44 2.87 1.31 2.93
C LEU A 44 4.33 0.89 2.82
N TRP A 45 5.30 1.76 3.11
CA TRP A 45 6.72 1.51 2.82
C TRP A 45 7.62 1.53 4.06
N PHE A 46 7.67 2.65 4.79
CA PHE A 46 8.70 2.87 5.83
C PHE A 46 8.41 2.33 7.23
N CYS A 47 7.22 1.81 7.49
CA CYS A 47 6.92 1.28 8.82
C CYS A 47 7.78 0.04 9.11
N GLN A 48 8.60 0.10 10.17
CA GLN A 48 9.55 -0.96 10.53
C GLN A 48 8.91 -2.35 10.64
N ASP A 49 7.69 -2.42 11.19
CA ASP A 49 7.00 -3.71 11.39
C ASP A 49 6.63 -4.39 10.07
N ILE A 50 6.49 -3.64 8.97
CA ILE A 50 6.15 -4.19 7.65
C ILE A 50 7.37 -4.39 6.75
N CYS A 51 8.59 -4.00 7.16
CA CYS A 51 9.81 -4.18 6.37
C CYS A 51 10.06 -5.65 6.00
N SER A 52 9.67 -6.58 6.88
CA SER A 52 9.75 -8.03 6.62
C SER A 52 8.87 -8.49 5.45
N VAL A 53 7.74 -7.81 5.21
CA VAL A 53 6.87 -8.07 4.05
C VAL A 53 7.61 -7.77 2.77
N TRP A 54 8.26 -6.61 2.69
CA TRP A 54 9.01 -6.19 1.50
C TRP A 54 10.24 -7.05 1.25
N SER A 55 10.95 -7.43 2.31
CA SER A 55 12.10 -8.36 2.24
C SER A 55 11.71 -9.75 1.75
N SER A 56 10.43 -10.14 1.91
CA SER A 56 9.90 -11.41 1.40
C SER A 56 9.44 -11.31 -0.07
N CYS A 57 9.16 -10.11 -0.57
CA CYS A 57 8.82 -9.87 -1.99
C CYS A 57 10.05 -9.64 -2.85
N PHE A 58 11.04 -8.91 -2.33
CA PHE A 58 12.18 -8.42 -3.07
C PHE A 58 13.46 -8.79 -2.32
N THR A 59 14.28 -9.64 -2.94
CA THR A 59 15.56 -10.12 -2.36
C THR A 59 16.57 -9.00 -2.15
N SER A 60 16.53 -7.96 -2.99
CA SER A 60 17.32 -6.75 -2.84
C SER A 60 16.56 -5.56 -3.41
N LEU A 61 16.66 -4.42 -2.73
CA LEU A 61 16.13 -3.14 -3.20
C LEU A 61 17.29 -2.18 -3.41
N PRO A 62 17.35 -1.49 -4.57
CA PRO A 62 18.33 -0.43 -4.80
C PRO A 62 18.30 0.64 -3.71
N SER A 63 19.44 1.28 -3.45
CA SER A 63 19.59 2.27 -2.37
C SER A 63 18.62 3.46 -2.48
N GLU A 64 18.18 3.77 -3.69
CA GLU A 64 17.21 4.79 -4.07
C GLU A 64 15.87 4.56 -3.35
N PHE A 65 15.45 3.31 -3.16
CA PHE A 65 14.19 2.95 -2.51
C PHE A 65 14.12 3.35 -1.03
N TYR A 66 15.28 3.55 -0.39
CA TYR A 66 15.36 4.00 0.99
C TYR A 66 15.40 5.53 1.12
N ARG A 67 15.56 6.25 0.00
CA ARG A 67 15.68 7.72 -0.05
C ARG A 67 14.42 8.42 -0.60
N VAL A 68 13.39 7.66 -0.93
CA VAL A 68 12.12 8.21 -1.46
C VAL A 68 11.45 9.13 -0.44
N SER A 69 10.97 10.27 -0.90
CA SER A 69 10.32 11.29 -0.05
C SER A 69 8.79 11.29 -0.18
N SER A 70 8.26 10.68 -1.24
CA SER A 70 6.82 10.54 -1.46
C SER A 70 6.45 9.17 -2.01
N PHE A 71 5.17 8.80 -1.87
CA PHE A 71 4.64 7.57 -2.49
C PHE A 71 4.68 7.63 -4.03
N ARG A 72 4.62 8.83 -4.61
CA ARG A 72 4.78 9.03 -6.05
C ARG A 72 6.19 8.65 -6.51
N ASP A 73 7.22 9.13 -5.80
CA ASP A 73 8.61 8.82 -6.14
C ASP A 73 8.89 7.32 -6.00
N LEU A 74 8.28 6.68 -4.99
CA LEU A 74 8.33 5.24 -4.82
C LEU A 74 7.69 4.49 -6.01
N LEU A 75 6.50 4.91 -6.46
CA LEU A 75 5.86 4.32 -7.64
C LEU A 75 6.73 4.51 -8.89
N GLU A 76 7.22 5.71 -9.12
CA GLU A 76 8.09 6.04 -10.26
C GLU A 76 9.32 5.13 -10.28
N LEU A 77 9.95 4.94 -9.12
CA LEU A 77 11.11 4.05 -8.99
C LEU A 77 10.76 2.59 -9.25
N VAL A 78 9.60 2.10 -8.79
CA VAL A 78 9.11 0.75 -9.10
C VAL A 78 8.93 0.58 -10.60
N PHE A 79 8.23 1.51 -11.27
CA PHE A 79 7.96 1.44 -12.71
C PHE A 79 9.21 1.59 -13.58
N CYS A 80 10.24 2.29 -13.09
CA CYS A 80 11.53 2.43 -13.78
C CYS A 80 12.53 1.32 -13.43
N SER A 81 12.18 0.39 -12.54
CA SER A 81 13.03 -0.73 -12.12
C SER A 81 12.63 -2.04 -12.80
N SER A 82 13.42 -3.09 -12.58
CA SER A 82 13.07 -4.46 -12.97
C SER A 82 12.14 -5.17 -11.97
N LEU A 83 11.62 -4.47 -10.96
CA LEU A 83 10.70 -5.05 -9.98
C LEU A 83 9.34 -5.34 -10.63
N ASN A 84 8.68 -6.38 -10.12
CA ASN A 84 7.32 -6.67 -10.54
C ASN A 84 6.34 -5.64 -9.93
N ALA A 85 5.89 -4.69 -10.76
CA ALA A 85 4.99 -3.62 -10.34
C ALA A 85 3.62 -4.13 -9.86
N GLU A 86 3.10 -5.21 -10.44
CA GLU A 86 1.82 -5.80 -10.01
C GLU A 86 1.92 -6.37 -8.59
N VAL A 87 3.00 -7.10 -8.30
CA VAL A 87 3.33 -7.61 -6.95
C VAL A 87 3.49 -6.46 -5.98
N PHE A 88 4.18 -5.39 -6.37
CA PHE A 88 4.31 -4.19 -5.54
C PHE A 88 2.95 -3.58 -5.19
N VAL A 89 2.10 -3.33 -6.19
CA VAL A 89 0.77 -2.71 -6.00
C VAL A 89 -0.12 -3.58 -5.14
N MET A 90 -0.14 -4.90 -5.39
CA MET A 90 -0.98 -5.82 -4.61
C MET A 90 -0.46 -6.05 -3.19
N THR A 91 0.85 -5.94 -2.98
CA THR A 91 1.43 -5.94 -1.64
C THR A 91 1.03 -4.66 -0.88
N CYS A 92 1.12 -3.49 -1.53
CA CYS A 92 0.62 -2.22 -0.98
C CYS A 92 -0.86 -2.32 -0.57
N TRP A 93 -1.70 -2.85 -1.46
CA TRP A 93 -3.13 -3.07 -1.20
C TRP A 93 -3.36 -3.99 0.00
N SER A 94 -2.65 -5.11 0.06
CA SER A 94 -2.77 -6.08 1.15
C SER A 94 -2.35 -5.50 2.51
N ILE A 95 -1.28 -4.71 2.55
CA ILE A 95 -0.83 -3.99 3.75
C ILE A 95 -1.90 -2.98 4.18
N TRP A 96 -2.40 -2.18 3.25
CA TRP A 96 -3.44 -1.18 3.51
C TRP A 96 -4.73 -1.83 4.03
N SER A 97 -5.21 -2.88 3.35
CA SER A 97 -6.41 -3.63 3.72
C SER A 97 -6.27 -4.22 5.13
N ARG A 98 -5.12 -4.85 5.42
CA ARG A 98 -4.80 -5.35 6.76
C ARG A 98 -4.88 -4.25 7.82
N ARG A 99 -4.29 -3.08 7.56
CA ARG A 99 -4.30 -1.96 8.51
C ARG A 99 -5.73 -1.47 8.78
N ASN A 100 -6.57 -1.38 7.75
CA ASN A 100 -7.96 -0.96 7.93
C ASN A 100 -8.79 -1.97 8.71
N LYS A 101 -8.62 -3.26 8.41
CA LYS A 101 -9.28 -4.33 9.16
C LYS A 101 -8.94 -4.30 10.65
N LEU A 102 -7.65 -4.14 10.98
CA LEU A 102 -7.23 -3.97 12.38
C LEU A 102 -7.90 -2.79 13.07
N ARG A 103 -8.12 -1.67 12.37
CA ARG A 103 -8.78 -0.49 12.95
C ARG A 103 -10.24 -0.73 13.31
N VAL A 104 -10.95 -1.55 12.54
CA VAL A 104 -12.35 -1.89 12.81
C VAL A 104 -12.51 -3.14 13.67
N GLY A 105 -11.40 -3.68 14.20
CA GLY A 105 -11.40 -4.86 15.08
C GLY A 105 -11.58 -6.19 14.34
N GLU A 106 -11.41 -6.22 13.02
CA GLU A 106 -11.46 -7.46 12.25
C GLU A 106 -10.20 -8.33 12.44
N VAL A 107 -10.38 -9.64 12.31
CA VAL A 107 -9.29 -10.61 12.29
C VAL A 107 -8.49 -10.46 11.00
N VAL A 108 -7.16 -10.43 11.12
CA VAL A 108 -6.25 -10.27 9.98
C VAL A 108 -5.18 -11.34 9.94
N TRP A 109 -4.65 -11.58 8.74
CA TRP A 109 -3.47 -12.41 8.56
C TRP A 109 -2.23 -11.79 9.22
N PRO A 110 -1.32 -12.63 9.75
CA PRO A 110 -0.02 -12.16 10.22
C PRO A 110 0.83 -11.65 9.05
N LEU A 111 1.76 -10.75 9.33
CA LEU A 111 2.52 -10.03 8.31
C LEU A 111 3.32 -10.95 7.38
N ASN A 112 3.87 -12.05 7.90
CA ASN A 112 4.58 -13.06 7.11
C ASN A 112 3.70 -13.81 6.09
N LYS A 113 2.38 -13.64 6.14
CA LYS A 113 1.44 -14.23 5.15
C LYS A 113 0.98 -13.21 4.10
N ILE A 114 1.29 -11.93 4.26
CA ILE A 114 0.78 -10.86 3.40
C ILE A 114 1.22 -11.01 1.95
N VAL A 115 2.47 -11.40 1.72
CA VAL A 115 2.98 -11.65 0.36
C VAL A 115 2.19 -12.76 -0.33
N GLY A 116 1.95 -13.88 0.36
CA GLY A 116 1.15 -14.98 -0.18
C GLY A 116 -0.31 -14.58 -0.48
N VAL A 117 -0.90 -13.70 0.33
CA VAL A 117 -2.23 -13.12 0.08
C VAL A 117 -2.21 -12.25 -1.18
N ALA A 118 -1.20 -11.38 -1.31
CA ALA A 118 -1.05 -10.51 -2.49
C ALA A 118 -0.92 -11.33 -3.79
N TRP A 119 -0.11 -12.39 -3.78
CA TRP A 119 0.04 -13.30 -4.93
C TRP A 119 -1.25 -14.02 -5.30
N ARG A 120 -2.03 -14.48 -4.33
CA ARG A 120 -3.31 -15.13 -4.60
C ARG A 120 -4.29 -14.16 -5.27
N GLN A 121 -4.38 -12.94 -4.73
CA GLN A 121 -5.24 -11.90 -5.28
C GLN A 121 -4.83 -11.50 -6.70
N LEU A 122 -3.53 -11.45 -6.99
CA LEU A 122 -3.02 -11.23 -8.35
C LEU A 122 -3.50 -12.31 -9.32
N GLN A 123 -3.43 -13.58 -8.93
CA GLN A 123 -3.86 -14.70 -9.76
C GLN A 123 -5.37 -14.72 -9.98
N GLU A 124 -6.15 -14.33 -8.97
CA GLU A 124 -7.60 -14.19 -9.08
C GLU A 124 -7.97 -13.05 -10.03
N ASN A 125 -7.33 -11.88 -9.87
CA ASN A 125 -7.57 -10.71 -10.72
C ASN A 125 -7.17 -10.95 -12.18
N SER A 126 -6.06 -11.66 -12.44
CA SER A 126 -5.62 -11.98 -13.79
C SER A 126 -6.54 -12.98 -14.50
N ARG A 127 -7.19 -13.88 -13.74
CA ARG A 127 -8.22 -14.79 -14.26
C ARG A 127 -9.52 -14.08 -14.60
N SER A 128 -9.98 -13.15 -13.76
CA SER A 128 -11.15 -12.32 -14.06
C SER A 128 -10.94 -11.34 -15.23
N GLY A 129 -9.68 -10.96 -15.52
CA GLY A 129 -9.32 -10.20 -16.71
C GLY A 129 -9.46 -10.99 -18.03
N CYS A 130 -9.44 -12.32 -17.97
CA CYS A 130 -9.63 -13.18 -19.13
C CYS A 130 -11.12 -13.47 -19.43
N GLU A 131 -12.00 -13.34 -18.43
CA GLU A 131 -13.46 -13.50 -18.59
C GLU A 131 -14.19 -12.19 -18.98
N SER A 132 -13.53 -11.04 -18.85
CA SER A 132 -14.10 -9.72 -19.18
C SER A 132 -13.94 -9.32 -20.66
N GLY A 133 -13.30 -10.15 -21.49
CA GLY A 133 -13.12 -9.91 -22.93
C GLY A 133 -14.33 -10.20 -23.82
N VAL A 134 -15.50 -10.58 -23.28
CA VAL A 134 -16.65 -11.02 -24.10
C VAL A 134 -17.95 -10.24 -23.82
N ARG A 135 -18.03 -9.35 -22.83
CA ARG A 135 -19.30 -8.66 -22.52
C ARG A 135 -19.10 -7.23 -22.05
N GLU A 136 -19.05 -6.30 -23.00
CA GLU A 136 -19.83 -5.05 -23.02
C GLU A 136 -19.44 -4.24 -24.26
N ALA A 137 -19.90 -4.72 -25.42
CA ALA A 137 -20.38 -3.84 -26.47
C ALA A 137 -21.91 -3.85 -26.36
N LEU A 138 -22.46 -2.71 -25.93
CA LEU A 138 -23.83 -2.17 -26.03
C LEU A 138 -24.21 -1.42 -24.74
#